data_AF-A0A378V3B6-F1
#
_entry.id   AF-A0A378V3B6-F1
#
_cell.length_a   1.000
_cell.length_b   1.000
_cell.length_c   1.000
_cell.angle_alpha   90.00
_cell.angle_beta   90.00
_cell.angle_gamma   90.00
#
_symmetry.space_group_name_H-M   'P 1'
#
loop_
_entity.id
_entity.type
_entity.pdbx_description
1 polymer ?
#
loop_
_entity_poly.entity_id
_entity_poly.type
_entity_poly.pdbx_seq_one_letter_code
_entity_poly.pdbx_strand_id
1 'polypeptide(L)'
;MVQMQRLMGGNLLDLPHDRWLPRRRTLQPMFTKQHVPRYAGHMSAAAQSLTDGWMDGQTVDLDNACRVLTLRALGRSVLGLDLDVRAEEVGPALRTALSWVADRAVRPVNLPQWFPTRGQRRARTANAQLHRLAAEILSEARSDPDRDAPLVRALMEARDPDTGRQLTEDEICHELVLFMLAGHDTTSTTLCYSLWTLGRHPEVQARVFSEVAGLGERMLTPRTSPTSTTPCGYCTKRYDCVLRQPESSVSSTKS
;
A
#
# COMPACT_ATOMS: atom_id res chain seq x y z
N MET A 1 0.88 0.06 -19.29
CA MET A 1 -0.47 0.34 -18.75
C MET A 1 -1.55 -0.59 -19.32
N VAL A 2 -1.69 -0.79 -20.64
CA VAL A 2 -2.73 -1.68 -21.21
C VAL A 2 -2.71 -3.13 -20.67
N GLN A 3 -1.55 -3.71 -20.38
CA GLN A 3 -1.47 -5.06 -19.78
C GLN A 3 -1.97 -5.10 -18.33
N MET A 4 -1.73 -4.03 -17.58
CA MET A 4 -2.18 -3.83 -16.20
C MET A 4 -3.72 -3.80 -16.17
N GLN A 5 -4.31 -2.97 -17.02
CA GLN A 5 -5.76 -2.80 -17.15
C GLN A 5 -6.46 -4.10 -17.58
N ARG A 6 -5.84 -4.88 -18.48
CA ARG A 6 -6.38 -6.18 -18.91
C ARG A 6 -6.28 -7.27 -17.84
N LEU A 7 -5.34 -7.13 -16.90
CA LEU A 7 -5.19 -8.07 -15.81
C LEU A 7 -6.10 -7.68 -14.65
N MET A 8 -6.00 -6.45 -14.15
CA MET A 8 -6.64 -5.99 -12.90
C MET A 8 -7.95 -5.22 -13.09
N GLY A 9 -8.42 -5.08 -14.32
CA GLY A 9 -9.53 -4.18 -14.64
C GLY A 9 -9.11 -2.70 -14.63
N GLY A 10 -10.02 -1.84 -15.08
CA GLY A 10 -9.77 -0.40 -15.15
C GLY A 10 -9.84 0.26 -13.77
N ASN A 11 -8.72 0.80 -13.32
CA ASN A 11 -8.55 1.44 -12.02
C ASN A 11 -7.85 2.80 -12.16
N LEU A 12 -7.77 3.56 -11.07
CA LEU A 12 -7.22 4.93 -11.10
C LEU A 12 -5.80 5.04 -11.67
N LEU A 13 -4.99 3.97 -11.63
CA LEU A 13 -3.61 3.96 -12.12
C LEU A 13 -3.50 3.81 -13.64
N ASP A 14 -4.44 3.10 -14.28
CA ASP A 14 -4.30 2.66 -15.68
C ASP A 14 -5.40 3.12 -16.63
N LEU A 15 -6.37 3.90 -16.15
CA LEU A 15 -7.41 4.49 -16.99
C LEU A 15 -6.86 5.60 -17.89
N PRO A 16 -7.33 5.70 -19.15
CA PRO A 16 -7.07 6.84 -20.02
C PRO A 16 -7.73 8.12 -19.46
N HIS A 17 -7.24 9.30 -19.88
CA HIS A 17 -7.59 10.59 -19.27
C HIS A 17 -9.10 10.85 -19.14
N ASP A 18 -9.86 10.56 -20.19
CA ASP A 18 -11.32 10.72 -20.27
C ASP A 18 -12.07 9.93 -19.19
N ARG A 19 -11.61 8.70 -18.89
CA ARG A 19 -12.18 7.85 -17.85
C ARG A 19 -11.56 8.08 -16.48
N TRP A 20 -10.30 8.51 -16.45
CA TRP A 20 -9.53 8.79 -15.25
C TRP A 20 -10.04 10.04 -14.54
N LEU A 21 -10.36 11.11 -15.25
CA LEU A 21 -10.68 12.39 -14.64
C LEU A 21 -11.94 12.33 -13.75
N PRO A 22 -13.08 11.74 -14.21
CA PRO A 22 -14.23 11.50 -13.35
C PRO A 22 -13.87 10.59 -12.17
N ARG A 23 -13.13 9.48 -12.43
CA ARG A 23 -12.73 8.53 -11.38
C ARG A 23 -11.91 9.21 -10.29
N ARG A 24 -10.95 10.05 -10.66
CA ARG A 24 -10.12 10.81 -9.72
C ARG A 24 -10.95 11.78 -8.91
N ARG A 25 -11.88 12.51 -9.52
CA ARG A 25 -12.77 13.45 -8.81
C ARG A 25 -13.61 12.74 -7.75
N THR A 26 -14.15 11.57 -8.08
CA THR A 26 -14.92 10.73 -7.16
C THR A 26 -14.08 10.24 -5.97
N LEU A 27 -12.82 9.84 -6.19
CA LEU A 27 -11.98 9.20 -5.17
C LEU A 27 -11.12 10.17 -4.34
N GLN A 28 -10.67 11.28 -4.92
CA GLN A 28 -9.75 12.23 -4.29
C GLN A 28 -10.20 12.70 -2.89
N PRO A 29 -11.49 13.01 -2.62
CA PRO A 29 -11.91 13.53 -1.31
C PRO A 29 -11.59 12.59 -0.14
N MET A 30 -11.48 11.28 -0.40
CA MET A 30 -11.17 10.27 0.61
C MET A 30 -9.70 10.33 1.07
N PHE A 31 -8.81 10.87 0.23
CA PHE A 31 -7.37 10.94 0.49
C PHE A 31 -6.93 12.33 0.96
N THR A 32 -7.69 12.93 1.87
CA THR A 32 -7.37 14.23 2.46
C THR A 32 -6.67 14.09 3.81
N LYS A 33 -5.93 15.13 4.22
CA LYS A 33 -5.25 15.17 5.53
C LYS A 33 -6.21 14.96 6.71
N GLN A 34 -7.48 15.29 6.55
CA GLN A 34 -8.51 15.15 7.57
C GLN A 34 -8.85 13.68 7.87
N HIS A 35 -8.65 12.78 6.91
CA HIS A 35 -8.88 11.35 7.09
C HIS A 35 -7.67 10.60 7.67
N VAL A 36 -6.45 11.15 7.57
CA VAL A 36 -5.21 10.55 8.13
C VAL A 36 -5.31 10.22 9.63
N PRO A 37 -5.87 11.10 10.51
CA PRO A 37 -6.23 10.78 11.90
C PRO A 37 -6.93 9.45 12.10
N ARG A 38 -7.86 9.11 11.21
CA ARG A 38 -8.67 7.89 11.31
C ARG A 38 -7.87 6.62 11.04
N TYR A 39 -6.83 6.70 10.21
CA TYR A 39 -6.01 5.54 9.81
C TYR A 39 -4.82 5.31 10.74
N ALA A 40 -4.28 6.36 11.35
CA ALA A 40 -3.05 6.29 12.14
C ALA A 40 -3.16 5.40 13.40
N GLY A 41 -4.34 5.30 14.01
CA GLY A 41 -4.56 4.38 15.13
C GLY A 41 -4.36 2.92 14.73
N HIS A 42 -4.98 2.53 13.60
CA HIS A 42 -4.82 1.21 13.00
C HIS A 42 -3.36 0.91 12.58
N MET A 43 -2.65 1.90 12.03
CA MET A 43 -1.23 1.79 11.70
C MET A 43 -0.36 1.57 12.96
N SER A 44 -0.63 2.32 14.03
CA SER A 44 0.10 2.18 15.29
C SER A 44 -0.14 0.82 15.94
N ALA A 45 -1.39 0.36 15.96
CA ALA A 45 -1.75 -0.96 16.48
C ALA A 45 -1.10 -2.10 15.67
N ALA A 46 -1.01 -1.96 14.35
CA ALA A 46 -0.30 -2.92 13.49
C ALA A 46 1.21 -2.95 13.78
N ALA A 47 1.83 -1.79 14.01
CA ALA A 47 3.24 -1.68 14.38
C ALA A 47 3.51 -2.32 15.75
N GLN A 48 2.71 -1.98 16.75
CA GLN A 48 2.84 -2.50 18.12
C GLN A 48 2.72 -4.03 18.13
N SER A 49 1.65 -4.57 17.52
CA SER A 49 1.42 -6.02 17.45
C SER A 49 2.54 -6.77 16.73
N LEU A 50 3.23 -6.14 15.78
CA LEU A 50 4.40 -6.74 15.14
C LEU A 50 5.61 -6.76 16.08
N THR A 51 5.86 -5.67 16.80
CA THR A 51 7.02 -5.51 17.70
C THR A 51 6.86 -6.22 19.04
N ASP A 52 5.63 -6.45 19.52
CA ASP A 52 5.35 -7.18 20.77
C ASP A 52 5.88 -8.62 20.74
N GLY A 53 6.03 -9.19 19.53
CA GLY A 53 6.60 -10.52 19.33
C GLY A 53 8.13 -10.55 19.24
N TRP A 54 8.81 -9.41 19.33
CA TRP A 54 10.27 -9.34 19.21
C TRP A 54 10.95 -9.48 20.57
N MET A 55 12.05 -10.23 20.61
CA MET A 55 12.90 -10.38 21.79
C MET A 55 14.18 -9.54 21.66
N ASP A 56 14.75 -9.15 22.79
CA ASP A 56 16.04 -8.45 22.80
C ASP A 56 17.15 -9.34 22.17
N GLY A 57 18.00 -8.73 21.36
CA GLY A 57 19.04 -9.41 20.58
C GLY A 57 18.53 -10.27 19.41
N GLN A 58 17.22 -10.33 19.14
CA GLN A 58 16.67 -11.10 18.02
C GLN A 58 17.11 -10.51 16.66
N THR A 59 17.51 -11.40 15.74
CA THR A 59 17.68 -11.03 14.33
C THR A 59 16.33 -11.07 13.62
N VAL A 60 15.97 -9.97 12.94
CA VAL A 60 14.70 -9.82 12.22
C VAL A 60 14.97 -9.56 10.74
N ASP A 61 14.25 -10.26 9.87
CA ASP A 61 14.19 -9.91 8.44
C ASP A 61 13.34 -8.65 8.26
N LEU A 62 14.01 -7.51 8.03
CA LEU A 62 13.36 -6.21 7.88
C LEU A 62 12.45 -6.12 6.65
N ASP A 63 12.78 -6.78 5.53
CA ASP A 63 11.92 -6.74 4.33
C ASP A 63 10.61 -7.46 4.62
N ASN A 64 10.68 -8.66 5.19
CA ASN A 64 9.50 -9.42 5.59
C ASN A 64 8.67 -8.65 6.64
N ALA A 65 9.32 -8.12 7.69
CA ALA A 65 8.65 -7.36 8.74
C ALA A 65 7.91 -6.12 8.18
N CYS A 66 8.53 -5.35 7.28
CA CYS A 66 7.90 -4.18 6.67
C CYS A 66 6.74 -4.55 5.75
N ARG A 67 6.82 -5.67 5.03
CA ARG A 67 5.71 -6.19 4.22
C ARG A 67 4.54 -6.59 5.09
N VAL A 68 4.78 -7.36 6.15
CA VAL A 68 3.74 -7.74 7.11
C VAL A 68 3.09 -6.50 7.74
N LEU A 69 3.89 -5.53 8.20
CA LEU A 69 3.40 -4.29 8.80
C LEU A 69 2.46 -3.53 7.87
N THR A 70 2.89 -3.29 6.62
CA THR A 70 2.10 -2.51 5.67
C THR A 70 0.81 -3.21 5.26
N LEU A 71 0.83 -4.54 5.14
CA LEU A 71 -0.36 -5.30 4.83
C LEU A 71 -1.35 -5.31 5.99
N ARG A 72 -0.87 -5.44 7.25
CA ARG A 72 -1.67 -5.29 8.47
C ARG A 72 -2.30 -3.91 8.58
N ALA A 73 -1.46 -2.89 8.41
CA ALA A 73 -1.90 -1.51 8.45
C ALA A 73 -2.97 -1.25 7.38
N LEU A 74 -2.77 -1.73 6.16
CA LEU A 74 -3.75 -1.59 5.07
C LEU A 74 -5.03 -2.39 5.35
N GLY A 75 -4.92 -3.65 5.77
CA GLY A 75 -6.08 -4.49 6.11
C GLY A 75 -6.98 -3.84 7.15
N ARG A 76 -6.41 -3.43 8.29
CA ARG A 76 -7.19 -2.87 9.41
C ARG A 76 -7.64 -1.44 9.14
N SER A 77 -6.78 -0.58 8.58
CA SER A 77 -7.10 0.84 8.39
C SER A 77 -7.96 1.13 7.15
N VAL A 78 -7.80 0.34 6.08
CA VAL A 78 -8.43 0.63 4.79
C VAL A 78 -9.60 -0.31 4.53
N LEU A 79 -9.48 -1.58 4.87
CA LEU A 79 -10.41 -2.64 4.45
C LEU A 79 -11.30 -3.17 5.57
N GLY A 80 -11.05 -2.80 6.83
CA GLY A 80 -11.79 -3.32 7.99
C GLY A 80 -11.63 -4.83 8.18
N LEU A 81 -10.47 -5.37 7.82
CA LEU A 81 -10.14 -6.79 7.87
C LEU A 81 -8.85 -7.02 8.60
N ASP A 82 -8.83 -8.05 9.44
CA ASP A 82 -7.57 -8.61 9.89
C ASP A 82 -6.99 -9.46 8.77
N LEU A 83 -6.24 -8.81 7.88
CA LEU A 83 -5.53 -9.49 6.81
C LEU A 83 -4.41 -10.39 7.34
N ASP A 84 -4.18 -10.48 8.65
CA ASP A 84 -3.15 -11.33 9.23
C ASP A 84 -3.23 -12.79 8.78
N VAL A 85 -4.44 -13.34 8.69
CA VAL A 85 -4.67 -14.71 8.22
C VAL A 85 -4.54 -14.83 6.70
N ARG A 86 -4.70 -13.73 5.96
CA ARG A 86 -4.70 -13.71 4.48
C ARG A 86 -3.46 -13.03 3.88
N ALA A 87 -2.56 -12.52 4.71
CA ALA A 87 -1.39 -11.74 4.32
C ALA A 87 -0.42 -12.59 3.50
N GLU A 88 -0.28 -13.85 3.92
CA GLU A 88 0.50 -14.87 3.21
C GLU A 88 -0.10 -15.26 1.86
N GLU A 89 -1.38 -14.97 1.60
CA GLU A 89 -2.01 -15.21 0.30
C GLU A 89 -1.94 -13.97 -0.61
N VAL A 90 -2.18 -12.78 -0.06
CA VAL A 90 -2.27 -11.53 -0.82
C VAL A 90 -0.91 -11.08 -1.35
N GLY A 91 0.14 -11.09 -0.52
CA GLY A 91 1.48 -10.64 -0.92
C GLY A 91 2.04 -11.44 -2.11
N PRO A 92 2.07 -12.78 -2.05
CA PRO A 92 2.51 -13.60 -3.18
C PRO A 92 1.63 -13.45 -4.43
N ALA A 93 0.32 -13.27 -4.28
CA ALA A 93 -0.58 -13.05 -5.41
C ALA A 93 -0.28 -11.71 -6.12
N LEU A 94 -0.13 -10.62 -5.37
CA LEU A 94 0.26 -9.30 -5.91
C LEU A 94 1.59 -9.39 -6.66
N ARG A 95 2.61 -9.97 -6.04
CA ARG A 95 3.94 -10.14 -6.64
C ARG A 95 3.91 -10.99 -7.91
N THR A 96 3.13 -12.07 -7.92
CA THR A 96 2.96 -12.93 -9.11
C THR A 96 2.28 -12.18 -10.26
N ALA A 97 1.26 -11.38 -9.97
CA ALA A 97 0.57 -10.58 -10.97
C ALA A 97 1.50 -9.48 -11.54
N LEU A 98 2.18 -8.73 -10.65
CA LEU A 98 3.07 -7.64 -11.04
C LEU A 98 4.32 -8.09 -11.79
N SER A 99 4.99 -9.14 -11.31
CA SER A 99 6.19 -9.67 -11.99
C SER A 99 5.89 -10.05 -13.43
N TRP A 100 4.72 -10.65 -13.70
CA TRP A 100 4.31 -10.96 -15.06
C TRP A 100 4.08 -9.70 -15.93
N VAL A 101 3.46 -8.65 -15.37
CA VAL A 101 3.26 -7.38 -16.07
C VAL A 101 4.60 -6.71 -16.39
N ALA A 102 5.51 -6.65 -15.40
CA ALA A 102 6.84 -6.07 -15.54
C ALA A 102 7.69 -6.83 -16.57
N ASP A 103 7.79 -8.15 -16.44
CA ASP A 103 8.48 -9.03 -17.38
C ASP A 103 8.00 -8.82 -18.82
N ARG A 104 6.68 -8.76 -19.01
CA ARG A 104 6.09 -8.57 -20.33
C ARG A 104 6.35 -7.17 -20.87
N ALA A 105 6.47 -6.16 -20.01
CA ALA A 105 6.76 -4.79 -20.42
C ALA A 105 8.21 -4.61 -20.93
N VAL A 106 9.17 -5.33 -20.33
CA VAL A 106 10.60 -5.22 -20.69
C VAL A 106 11.06 -6.22 -21.76
N ARG A 107 10.25 -7.24 -22.09
CA ARG A 107 10.60 -8.24 -23.11
C ARG A 107 10.57 -7.65 -24.52
N PRO A 108 11.63 -7.83 -25.34
CA PRO A 108 11.70 -7.28 -26.69
C PRO A 108 10.70 -7.93 -27.65
N VAL A 109 10.35 -9.20 -27.42
CA VAL A 109 9.33 -9.91 -28.19
C VAL A 109 8.35 -10.56 -27.22
N ASN A 110 7.07 -10.23 -27.38
CA ASN A 110 5.99 -10.78 -26.58
C ASN A 110 5.15 -11.74 -27.41
N LEU A 111 4.91 -12.94 -26.87
CA LEU A 111 3.96 -13.88 -27.47
C LEU A 111 2.57 -13.24 -27.57
N PRO A 112 1.82 -13.50 -28.66
CA PRO A 112 0.45 -13.03 -28.81
C PRO A 112 -0.42 -13.41 -27.59
N GLN A 113 -1.35 -12.53 -27.22
CA GLN A 113 -2.08 -12.68 -25.96
C GLN A 113 -3.05 -13.87 -25.90
N TRP A 114 -3.46 -14.39 -27.06
CA TRP A 114 -4.27 -15.60 -27.15
C TRP A 114 -3.45 -16.87 -26.84
N PHE A 115 -2.12 -16.77 -26.82
CA PHE A 115 -1.25 -17.92 -26.56
C PHE A 115 -1.13 -18.18 -25.04
N PRO A 116 -1.60 -19.33 -24.53
CA PRO A 116 -1.76 -19.58 -23.11
C PRO A 116 -0.43 -19.95 -22.43
N THR A 117 0.40 -18.95 -22.14
CA THR A 117 1.66 -19.18 -21.41
C THR A 117 1.42 -19.52 -19.93
N ARG A 118 2.32 -20.32 -19.33
CA ARG A 118 2.28 -20.65 -17.90
C ARG A 118 2.29 -19.39 -17.02
N GLY A 119 3.12 -18.39 -17.37
CA GLY A 119 3.18 -17.10 -16.68
C GLY A 119 1.86 -16.34 -16.73
N GLN A 120 1.23 -16.25 -17.91
CA GLN A 120 -0.09 -15.59 -18.05
C GLN A 120 -1.17 -16.30 -17.24
N ARG A 121 -1.20 -17.64 -17.23
CA ARG A 121 -2.15 -18.41 -16.41
C ARG A 121 -1.95 -18.13 -14.92
N ARG A 122 -0.71 -18.17 -14.42
CA ARG A 122 -0.40 -17.86 -13.02
C ARG A 122 -0.81 -16.45 -12.63
N ALA A 123 -0.50 -15.46 -13.46
CA ALA A 123 -0.90 -14.07 -13.22
C ALA A 123 -2.43 -13.90 -13.19
N ARG A 124 -3.16 -14.55 -14.10
CA ARG A 124 -4.63 -14.55 -14.10
C ARG A 124 -5.23 -15.20 -12.86
N THR A 125 -4.69 -16.34 -12.42
CA THR A 125 -5.14 -17.01 -11.19
C THR A 125 -4.89 -16.14 -9.96
N ALA A 126 -3.69 -15.55 -9.85
CA ALA A 126 -3.35 -14.63 -8.78
C ALA A 126 -4.27 -13.40 -8.77
N ASN A 127 -4.52 -12.80 -9.93
CA ASN A 127 -5.44 -11.69 -10.05
C ASN A 127 -6.88 -12.06 -9.66
N ALA A 128 -7.35 -13.24 -10.05
CA ALA A 128 -8.68 -13.73 -9.67
C ALA A 128 -8.79 -13.99 -8.16
N GLN A 129 -7.70 -14.36 -7.48
CA GLN A 129 -7.67 -14.43 -6.00
C GLN A 129 -7.86 -13.04 -5.39
N LEU A 130 -7.15 -12.03 -5.89
CA LEU A 130 -7.27 -10.65 -5.40
C LEU A 130 -8.67 -10.07 -5.62
N HIS A 131 -9.30 -10.35 -6.76
CA HIS A 131 -10.66 -9.89 -7.06
C HIS A 131 -11.71 -10.61 -6.23
N ARG A 132 -11.56 -11.92 -5.99
CA ARG A 132 -12.44 -12.64 -5.07
C ARG A 132 -12.34 -12.07 -3.66
N LEU A 133 -11.11 -11.82 -3.19
CA LEU A 133 -10.92 -11.17 -1.91
C LEU A 133 -11.64 -9.82 -1.90
N ALA A 134 -11.38 -8.92 -2.85
CA ALA A 134 -12.04 -7.62 -2.92
C ALA A 134 -13.58 -7.70 -2.91
N ALA A 135 -14.16 -8.67 -3.62
CA ALA A 135 -15.59 -8.92 -3.60
C ALA A 135 -16.10 -9.41 -2.24
N GLU A 136 -15.35 -10.29 -1.55
CA GLU A 136 -15.64 -10.71 -0.18
C GLU A 136 -15.62 -9.51 0.78
N ILE A 137 -14.61 -8.64 0.70
CA ILE A 137 -14.51 -7.40 1.52
C ILE A 137 -15.75 -6.53 1.31
N LEU A 138 -16.12 -6.29 0.06
CA LEU A 138 -17.26 -5.45 -0.29
C LEU A 138 -18.59 -6.05 0.18
N SER A 139 -18.75 -7.36 0.02
CA SER A 139 -19.93 -8.09 0.49
C SER A 139 -20.07 -8.00 2.01
N GLU A 140 -18.98 -8.25 2.75
CA GLU A 140 -18.94 -8.18 4.21
C GLU A 140 -19.25 -6.76 4.73
N ALA A 141 -18.70 -5.72 4.09
CA ALA A 141 -18.97 -4.33 4.45
C ALA A 141 -20.43 -3.89 4.18
N ARG A 142 -21.10 -4.55 3.22
CA ARG A 142 -22.53 -4.35 2.95
C ARG A 142 -23.42 -5.09 3.94
N SER A 143 -23.04 -6.31 4.34
CA SER A 143 -23.85 -7.12 5.25
C SER A 143 -23.83 -6.63 6.70
N ASP A 144 -22.74 -5.97 7.11
CA ASP A 144 -22.56 -5.47 8.47
C ASP A 144 -22.35 -3.94 8.46
N PRO A 145 -23.37 -3.14 8.82
CA PRO A 145 -23.26 -1.67 8.90
C PRO A 145 -22.31 -1.15 9.98
N ASP A 146 -22.04 -1.92 11.03
CA ASP A 146 -21.24 -1.49 12.18
C ASP A 146 -19.75 -1.76 11.99
N ARG A 147 -19.39 -2.54 10.95
CA ARG A 147 -18.00 -2.84 10.61
C ARG A 147 -17.18 -1.58 10.29
N ASP A 148 -16.02 -1.44 10.91
CA ASP A 148 -15.08 -0.34 10.64
C ASP A 148 -14.27 -0.59 9.37
N ALA A 149 -14.89 -0.32 8.21
CA ALA A 149 -14.26 -0.42 6.88
C ALA A 149 -14.31 0.95 6.16
N PRO A 150 -13.56 1.95 6.63
CA PRO A 150 -13.74 3.35 6.25
C PRO A 150 -13.55 3.63 4.75
N LEU A 151 -12.55 3.02 4.09
CA LEU A 151 -12.36 3.26 2.66
C LEU A 151 -13.40 2.52 1.81
N VAL A 152 -13.76 1.29 2.19
CA VAL A 152 -14.78 0.50 1.47
C VAL A 152 -16.12 1.23 1.52
N ARG A 153 -16.51 1.75 2.69
CA ARG A 153 -17.71 2.56 2.85
C ARG A 153 -17.64 3.86 2.04
N ALA A 154 -16.50 4.55 2.09
CA ALA A 154 -16.31 5.75 1.28
C ALA A 154 -16.44 5.45 -0.24
N LEU A 155 -15.94 4.31 -0.72
CA LEU A 155 -16.09 3.87 -2.11
C LEU A 155 -17.54 3.57 -2.49
N MET A 156 -18.31 2.97 -1.57
CA MET A 156 -19.74 2.69 -1.78
C MET A 156 -20.58 3.98 -1.84
N GLU A 157 -20.22 4.97 -1.03
CA GLU A 157 -20.93 6.27 -0.96
C GLU A 157 -20.44 7.27 -2.01
N ALA A 158 -19.31 6.97 -2.67
CA ALA A 158 -18.66 7.87 -3.60
C ALA A 158 -19.55 8.23 -4.79
N ARG A 159 -19.70 9.53 -5.03
CA ARG A 159 -20.40 10.06 -6.20
C ARG A 159 -19.48 10.98 -6.96
N ASP A 160 -19.51 10.85 -8.28
CA ASP A 160 -18.96 11.88 -9.15
C ASP A 160 -19.72 13.20 -8.91
N PRO A 161 -19.04 14.29 -8.53
CA PRO A 161 -19.70 15.57 -8.25
C PRO A 161 -20.38 16.19 -9.49
N ASP A 162 -19.92 15.88 -10.70
CA ASP A 162 -20.46 16.47 -11.92
C ASP A 162 -21.64 15.68 -12.47
N THR A 163 -21.60 14.35 -12.34
CA THR A 163 -22.62 13.46 -12.94
C THR A 163 -23.55 12.81 -11.92
N GLY A 164 -23.22 12.86 -10.62
CA GLY A 164 -23.91 12.15 -9.55
C GLY A 164 -23.73 10.62 -9.59
N ARG A 165 -22.97 10.09 -10.56
CA ARG A 165 -22.80 8.67 -10.80
C ARG A 165 -22.02 8.02 -9.66
N GLN A 166 -22.52 6.88 -9.18
CA GLN A 166 -21.81 6.02 -8.24
C GLN A 166 -20.88 5.04 -8.97
N LEU A 167 -19.89 4.54 -8.25
CA LEU A 167 -19.07 3.43 -8.73
C LEU A 167 -19.91 2.15 -8.80
N THR A 168 -19.72 1.35 -9.85
CA THR A 168 -20.27 0.00 -9.90
C THR A 168 -19.50 -0.93 -8.95
N GLU A 169 -20.07 -2.08 -8.65
CA GLU A 169 -19.42 -3.11 -7.83
C GLU A 169 -18.05 -3.54 -8.38
N ASP A 170 -17.99 -3.82 -9.69
CA ASP A 170 -16.72 -4.14 -10.35
C ASP A 170 -15.72 -2.99 -10.26
N GLU A 171 -16.18 -1.74 -10.44
CA GLU A 171 -15.33 -0.57 -10.31
C GLU A 171 -14.75 -0.42 -8.90
N ILE A 172 -15.54 -0.69 -7.86
CA ILE A 172 -15.08 -0.69 -6.46
C ILE A 172 -14.05 -1.79 -6.26
N CYS A 173 -14.32 -3.02 -6.72
CA CYS A 173 -13.38 -4.14 -6.60
C CYS A 173 -12.04 -3.86 -7.29
N HIS A 174 -12.05 -3.25 -8.49
CA HIS A 174 -10.82 -2.83 -9.18
C HIS A 174 -10.01 -1.81 -8.36
N GLU A 175 -10.67 -0.82 -7.74
CA GLU A 175 -9.98 0.15 -6.88
C GLU A 175 -9.45 -0.48 -5.59
N LEU A 176 -10.18 -1.42 -4.98
CA LEU A 176 -9.72 -2.15 -3.80
C LEU A 176 -8.43 -2.94 -4.11
N VAL A 177 -8.38 -3.63 -5.26
CA VAL A 177 -7.17 -4.33 -5.71
C VAL A 177 -6.02 -3.35 -5.94
N LEU A 178 -6.29 -2.20 -6.56
CA LEU A 178 -5.29 -1.15 -6.71
C LEU A 178 -4.77 -0.64 -5.36
N PHE A 179 -5.63 -0.39 -4.38
CA PHE A 179 -5.21 0.14 -3.09
C PHE A 179 -4.38 -0.87 -2.31
N MET A 180 -4.77 -2.15 -2.30
CA MET A 180 -3.96 -3.24 -1.74
C MET A 180 -2.56 -3.27 -2.36
N LEU A 181 -2.48 -3.10 -3.67
CA LEU A 181 -1.22 -3.06 -4.39
C LEU A 181 -0.37 -1.82 -4.05
N ALA A 182 -0.95 -0.65 -4.28
CA ALA A 182 -0.24 0.63 -4.23
C ALA A 182 0.25 0.94 -2.81
N GLY A 183 -0.52 0.59 -1.78
CA GLY A 183 -0.20 0.85 -0.39
C GLY A 183 0.75 -0.17 0.25
N HIS A 184 0.90 -1.37 -0.32
CA HIS A 184 1.71 -2.44 0.26
C HIS A 184 3.18 -2.39 -0.19
N ASP A 185 3.46 -2.54 -1.49
CA ASP A 185 4.82 -2.75 -1.98
C ASP A 185 5.69 -1.48 -1.86
N THR A 186 5.12 -0.31 -2.17
CA THR A 186 5.87 0.96 -2.14
C THR A 186 6.21 1.38 -0.70
N THR A 187 5.22 1.30 0.20
CA THR A 187 5.39 1.64 1.61
C THR A 187 6.32 0.66 2.31
N SER A 188 6.21 -0.64 2.05
CA SER A 188 7.06 -1.64 2.71
C SER A 188 8.52 -1.47 2.32
N THR A 189 8.77 -1.26 1.03
CA THR A 189 10.11 -0.97 0.52
C THR A 189 10.66 0.31 1.14
N THR A 190 9.86 1.38 1.19
CA THR A 190 10.26 2.66 1.79
C THR A 190 10.61 2.51 3.27
N LEU A 191 9.79 1.79 4.05
CA LEU A 191 10.04 1.53 5.46
C LEU A 191 11.30 0.69 5.66
N CYS A 192 11.48 -0.37 4.87
CA CYS A 192 12.66 -1.23 4.93
C CYS A 192 13.95 -0.42 4.71
N TYR A 193 14.02 0.39 3.65
CA TYR A 193 15.18 1.25 3.39
C TYR A 193 15.36 2.35 4.45
N SER A 194 14.26 2.87 5.00
CA SER A 194 14.33 3.89 6.07
C SER A 194 14.93 3.30 7.34
N LEU A 195 14.47 2.12 7.77
CA LEU A 195 15.00 1.41 8.95
C LEU A 195 16.44 0.95 8.73
N TRP A 196 16.74 0.43 7.55
CA TRP A 196 18.11 0.05 7.15
C TRP A 196 19.06 1.25 7.18
N THR A 197 18.61 2.42 6.73
CA THR A 197 19.40 3.65 6.76
C THR A 197 19.59 4.14 8.19
N LEU A 198 18.56 4.08 9.04
CA LEU A 198 18.66 4.42 10.47
C LEU A 198 19.68 3.53 11.18
N GLY A 199 19.64 2.22 10.94
CA GLY A 199 20.61 1.28 11.53
C GLY A 199 22.06 1.51 11.10
N ARG A 200 22.29 2.22 9.98
CA ARG A 200 23.64 2.64 9.54
C ARG A 200 24.09 4.00 10.06
N HIS A 201 23.22 4.75 10.72
CA HIS A 201 23.49 6.10 11.23
C HIS A 201 23.07 6.19 12.70
N PRO A 202 23.84 5.61 13.64
CA PRO A 202 23.49 5.54 15.06
C PRO A 202 23.19 6.92 15.68
N GLU A 203 23.86 7.97 15.23
CA GLU A 203 23.62 9.35 15.65
C GLU A 203 22.24 9.86 15.26
N VAL A 204 21.73 9.46 14.09
CA VAL A 204 20.38 9.78 13.65
C VAL A 204 19.37 8.92 14.39
N GLN A 205 19.65 7.63 14.55
CA GLN A 205 18.79 6.71 15.30
C GLN A 205 18.57 7.19 16.74
N ALA A 206 19.64 7.60 17.45
CA ALA A 206 19.56 8.12 18.81
C ALA A 206 18.71 9.40 18.91
N ARG A 207 18.79 10.28 17.90
CA ARG A 207 17.96 11.49 17.81
C ARG A 207 16.48 11.16 17.60
N VAL A 208 16.17 10.27 16.65
CA VAL A 208 14.80 9.80 16.40
C VAL A 208 14.23 9.13 17.66
N PHE A 209 15.03 8.29 18.33
CA PHE A 209 14.63 7.67 19.60
C PHE A 209 14.32 8.71 20.67
N SER A 210 15.15 9.74 20.82
CA SER A 210 14.92 10.82 21.79
C SER A 210 13.67 11.64 21.46
N GLU A 211 13.41 11.91 20.18
CA GLU A 211 12.18 12.57 19.72
C GLU A 211 10.94 11.74 20.09
N VAL A 212 10.97 10.42 19.84
CA VAL A 212 9.85 9.52 20.15
C VAL A 212 9.68 9.33 21.66
N ALA A 213 10.76 9.13 22.42
CA ALA A 213 10.72 8.98 23.88
C ALA A 213 10.14 10.23 24.57
N GLY A 214 10.39 11.42 24.01
CA GLY A 214 9.81 12.68 24.47
C GLY A 214 8.29 12.79 24.32
N LEU A 215 7.64 11.91 23.55
CA LEU A 215 6.19 11.87 23.38
C LEU A 215 5.46 11.09 24.50
N GLY A 216 6.18 10.27 25.28
CA GLY A 216 5.63 9.38 26.33
C GLY A 216 4.84 8.17 25.79
N GLU A 217 4.19 7.41 26.67
CA GLU A 217 3.34 6.23 26.31
C GLU A 217 2.03 6.58 25.57
N ARG A 218 1.87 7.83 25.13
CA ARG A 218 0.67 8.21 24.38
C ARG A 218 0.72 7.56 23.01
N MET A 219 -0.28 6.70 22.73
CA MET A 219 -0.52 6.15 21.40
C MET A 219 -0.37 7.27 20.36
N LEU A 220 0.44 7.02 19.32
CA LEU A 220 0.71 7.98 18.26
C LEU A 220 -0.60 8.30 17.52
N THR A 221 -1.25 9.40 17.90
CA THR A 221 -2.39 9.95 17.17
C THR A 221 -1.88 11.08 16.27
N PRO A 222 -2.53 11.38 15.14
CA PRO A 222 -2.01 12.47 14.29
C PRO A 222 -2.04 13.85 14.94
N ARG A 223 -2.82 14.02 16.02
CA ARG A 223 -2.77 15.20 16.91
C ARG A 223 -1.56 15.25 17.86
N THR A 224 -0.90 14.12 18.12
CA THR A 224 0.35 14.07 18.89
C THR A 224 1.59 14.18 18.01
N SER A 225 1.43 14.29 16.68
CA SER A 225 2.47 14.93 15.86
C SER A 225 2.50 16.42 16.23
N PRO A 226 3.67 17.02 16.49
CA PRO A 226 3.73 18.39 16.99
C PRO A 226 3.13 19.31 15.93
N THR A 227 1.91 19.78 16.21
CA THR A 227 1.24 20.81 15.42
C THR A 227 1.68 22.21 15.87
N SER A 228 2.79 22.30 16.62
CA SER A 228 3.47 23.55 16.95
C SER A 228 4.72 23.70 16.09
N THR A 229 4.56 24.36 14.94
CA THR A 229 5.56 25.23 14.29
C THR A 229 6.96 24.70 13.93
N THR A 230 7.25 23.41 14.10
CA THR A 230 8.41 22.79 13.46
C THR A 230 7.99 21.40 12.97
N PRO A 231 8.02 21.12 11.64
CA PRO A 231 7.90 19.74 11.16
C PRO A 231 8.95 18.89 11.88
N CYS A 232 8.77 17.57 11.99
CA CYS A 232 9.92 16.70 12.24
C CYS A 232 10.95 16.99 11.13
N GLY A 233 11.89 17.89 11.42
CA GLY A 233 12.68 18.57 10.41
C GLY A 233 13.62 17.61 9.70
N TYR A 234 13.80 16.41 10.26
CA TYR A 234 14.65 15.37 9.73
C TYR A 234 13.87 14.34 8.90
N CYS A 235 12.76 13.78 9.42
CA CYS A 235 11.96 12.82 8.66
C CYS A 235 11.45 13.46 7.36
N THR A 236 10.84 14.64 7.40
CA THR A 236 10.29 15.28 6.19
C THR A 236 11.37 15.70 5.19
N LYS A 237 12.55 16.16 5.64
CA LYS A 237 13.65 16.57 4.74
C LYS A 237 14.40 15.40 4.08
N ARG A 238 14.40 14.20 4.69
CA ARG A 238 15.08 13.01 4.13
C ARG A 238 14.14 12.02 3.45
N TYR A 239 12.82 12.08 3.64
CA TYR A 239 11.87 11.37 2.77
C TYR A 239 12.10 11.72 1.29
N ASP A 240 12.34 13.00 0.99
CA ASP A 240 12.75 13.45 -0.34
C ASP A 240 14.11 12.90 -0.77
N CYS A 241 15.00 12.57 0.15
CA CYS A 241 16.36 12.08 -0.15
C CYS A 241 16.40 10.56 -0.41
N VAL A 242 15.52 9.78 0.22
CA VAL A 242 15.35 8.33 -0.07
C VAL A 242 14.69 8.14 -1.44
N LEU A 243 13.74 9.01 -1.81
CA LEU A 243 13.09 9.00 -3.12
C LEU A 243 13.93 9.65 -4.25
N ARG A 244 15.02 10.35 -3.94
CA ARG A 244 15.94 11.03 -4.90
C ARG A 244 17.33 10.42 -5.00
N GLN A 245 17.53 9.13 -4.73
CA GLN A 245 18.81 8.50 -5.09
C GLN A 245 18.88 8.35 -6.62
N PRO A 246 19.88 8.93 -7.30
CA PRO A 246 20.04 8.76 -8.73
C PRO A 246 20.57 7.36 -9.05
N GLU A 247 20.11 6.81 -10.17
CA GLU A 247 20.69 5.62 -10.82
C GLU A 247 22.18 5.86 -11.12
N SER A 248 23.07 5.54 -10.18
CA SER A 248 24.51 5.55 -10.47
C SER A 248 25.29 4.62 -9.54
N SER A 249 25.19 3.31 -9.79
CA SER A 249 26.30 2.37 -9.58
C SER A 249 26.03 1.03 -10.26
N VAL A 250 25.85 1.05 -11.58
CA VAL A 250 26.11 -0.13 -12.42
C VAL A 250 27.07 0.32 -13.51
N SER A 251 28.36 0.41 -13.17
CA SER A 251 29.41 0.36 -14.18
C SER A 251 30.68 -0.27 -13.64
N SER A 252 31.02 -1.40 -14.26
CA SER A 252 32.38 -1.89 -14.51
C SER A 252 33.22 -2.42 -13.33
N THR A 253 33.17 -3.74 -13.17
CA THR A 253 34.38 -4.54 -12.96
C THR A 253 34.39 -5.69 -13.96
N LYS A 254 34.94 -5.40 -15.15
CA LYS A 254 35.62 -6.39 -15.99
C LYS A 254 37.10 -6.02 -16.02
N SER A 255 37.89 -6.77 -15.27
CA SER A 255 39.26 -7.17 -15.59
C SER A 255 39.53 -8.46 -14.84
#